data_AF-A0A6M8BLC4-F1
#
_entry.id   AF-A0A6M8BLC4-F1
#
_cell.length_a   1.000
_cell.length_b   1.000
_cell.length_c   1.000
_cell.angle_alpha   90.00
_cell.angle_beta   90.00
_cell.angle_gamma   90.00
#
_symmetry.space_group_name_H-M   'P 1'
#
loop_
_entity.id
_entity.type
_entity.pdbx_description
1 polymer ?
#
loop_
_entity_poly.entity_id
_entity_poly.type
_entity_poly.pdbx_seq_one_letter_code
_entity_poly.pdbx_strand_id
1 'polypeptide(L)'
;MQATDIQWSKAEKEIARAAFERAYEREIQALVKEVRERAHRVGEVDDLWTLHDFLSARRHALEGKYDYRYSVLIFVFAQLVQEGWLELHELEGLATDKLTKVSALTRMGCHF
;
A
#
# COMPACT_ATOMS: atom_id res chain seq x y z
N MET A 1 -20.03 9.52 -20.88
CA MET A 1 -19.30 8.26 -20.62
C MET A 1 -19.62 7.85 -19.20
N GLN A 2 -20.39 6.78 -18.99
CA GLN A 2 -20.77 6.33 -17.64
C GLN A 2 -19.53 5.77 -16.96
N ALA A 3 -19.07 6.42 -15.90
CA ALA A 3 -18.16 5.80 -14.95
C ALA A 3 -18.89 4.58 -14.39
N THR A 4 -18.43 3.38 -14.74
CA THR A 4 -18.88 2.14 -14.09
C THR A 4 -18.51 2.27 -12.62
N ASP A 5 -19.49 2.63 -11.80
CA ASP A 5 -19.36 2.63 -10.36
C ASP A 5 -18.99 1.21 -9.96
N ILE A 6 -17.77 1.03 -9.44
CA ILE A 6 -17.26 -0.30 -9.07
C ILE A 6 -18.11 -0.74 -7.88
N GLN A 7 -19.13 -1.55 -8.14
CA GLN A 7 -19.97 -2.09 -7.08
C GLN A 7 -19.14 -3.15 -6.34
N TRP A 8 -18.99 -2.92 -5.04
CA TRP A 8 -18.32 -3.84 -4.11
C TRP A 8 -19.37 -4.56 -3.28
N SER A 9 -19.44 -5.89 -3.44
CA SER A 9 -20.29 -6.74 -2.61
C SER A 9 -19.81 -6.76 -1.16
N LYS A 10 -20.65 -7.21 -0.22
CA LYS A 10 -20.26 -7.32 1.19
C LYS A 10 -19.03 -8.22 1.37
N ALA A 11 -19.01 -9.38 0.71
CA ALA A 11 -17.89 -10.31 0.76
C ALA A 11 -16.61 -9.69 0.18
N GLU A 12 -16.71 -8.97 -0.95
CA GLU A 12 -15.57 -8.29 -1.56
C GLU A 12 -15.00 -7.19 -0.65
N LYS A 13 -15.86 -6.47 0.07
CA LYS A 13 -15.43 -5.45 1.04
C LYS A 13 -14.67 -6.06 2.22
N GLU A 14 -15.10 -7.23 2.69
CA GLU A 14 -14.42 -7.95 3.78
C GLU A 14 -13.03 -8.43 3.34
N ILE A 15 -12.92 -9.01 2.14
CA ILE A 15 -11.65 -9.43 1.55
C ILE A 15 -10.73 -8.23 1.32
N ALA A 16 -11.26 -7.17 0.70
CA ALA A 16 -10.50 -5.95 0.41
C ALA A 16 -9.97 -5.30 1.69
N ARG A 17 -10.79 -5.25 2.74
CA ARG A 17 -10.37 -4.72 4.03
C ARG A 17 -9.26 -5.55 4.65
N ALA A 18 -9.41 -6.87 4.68
CA ALA A 18 -8.41 -7.77 5.25
C ALA A 18 -7.07 -7.68 4.50
N ALA A 19 -7.11 -7.67 3.17
CA ALA A 19 -5.92 -7.48 2.33
C ALA A 19 -5.24 -6.13 2.58
N PHE A 20 -6.02 -5.06 2.67
CA PHE A 20 -5.52 -3.71 2.92
C PHE A 20 -4.87 -3.57 4.29
N GLU A 21 -5.54 -4.04 5.35
CA GLU A 21 -5.03 -3.99 6.72
C GLU A 21 -3.74 -4.83 6.85
N ARG A 22 -3.72 -6.03 6.26
CA ARG A 22 -2.53 -6.90 6.28
C ARG A 22 -1.34 -6.28 5.54
N ALA A 23 -1.57 -5.64 4.39
CA ALA A 23 -0.51 -4.95 3.66
C ALA A 23 0.03 -3.75 4.45
N TYR A 24 -0.86 -2.99 5.12
CA TYR A 24 -0.47 -1.90 6.01
C TYR A 24 0.39 -2.40 7.18
N GLU A 25 -0.05 -3.45 7.86
CA GLU A 25 0.71 -4.03 8.96
C GLU A 25 2.12 -4.48 8.53
N ARG A 26 2.24 -5.16 7.37
CA ARG A 26 3.55 -5.58 6.83
C ARG A 26 4.48 -4.40 6.59
N GLU A 27 3.99 -3.34 5.95
CA GLU A 27 4.82 -2.15 5.67
C GLU A 27 5.22 -1.43 6.96
N ILE A 28 4.30 -1.28 7.92
CA ILE A 28 4.60 -0.65 9.21
C ILE A 28 5.64 -1.48 9.99
N GLN A 29 5.54 -2.81 10.00
CA GLN A 29 6.54 -3.65 10.65
C GLN A 29 7.92 -3.51 9.99
N ALA A 30 7.97 -3.46 8.66
CA ALA A 30 9.21 -3.22 7.93
C ALA A 30 9.79 -1.83 8.23
N LEU A 31 8.95 -0.79 8.25
CA LEU A 31 9.36 0.57 8.61
C LEU A 31 9.90 0.63 10.04
N VAL A 32 9.23 0.02 11.02
CA VAL A 32 9.68 -0.03 12.41
C VAL A 32 11.04 -0.72 12.51
N LYS A 33 11.25 -1.81 11.77
CA LYS A 33 12.54 -2.51 11.71
C LYS A 33 13.63 -1.60 11.11
N GLU A 34 13.35 -0.95 9.99
CA GLU A 34 14.28 -0.03 9.33
C GLU A 34 14.64 1.15 10.24
N VAL A 35 13.66 1.74 10.94
CA VAL A 35 13.88 2.83 11.91
C VAL A 35 14.76 2.37 13.05
N ARG A 36 14.51 1.18 13.61
CA ARG A 36 15.38 0.61 14.66
C ARG A 36 16.82 0.46 14.16
N GLU A 37 17.02 -0.12 12.98
CA GLU A 37 18.35 -0.33 12.42
C GLU A 37 19.10 0.99 12.16
N ARG A 38 18.40 2.02 11.66
CA ARG A 38 18.97 3.36 11.46
C ARG A 38 19.28 4.05 12.78
N ALA A 39 18.37 3.97 13.75
CA ALA A 39 18.55 4.55 15.08
C ALA A 39 19.77 3.96 15.82
N HIS A 40 20.05 2.66 15.65
CA HIS A 40 21.25 2.03 16.23
C HIS A 40 22.56 2.55 15.62
N ARG A 41 22.52 3.17 14.44
CA ARG A 41 23.71 3.71 13.75
C ARG A 41 23.92 5.21 13.99
N VAL A 42 23.00 5.87 14.71
CA VAL A 42 23.12 7.30 15.03
C VAL A 42 24.29 7.49 15.99
N GLY A 43 25.37 8.09 15.49
CA GLY A 43 26.56 8.44 16.28
C GLY A 43 26.69 9.93 16.51
N GLU A 44 26.21 10.75 15.57
CA GLU A 44 26.33 12.21 15.59
C GLU A 44 24.99 12.91 15.36
N VAL A 45 24.98 14.23 15.54
CA VAL A 45 23.75 15.04 15.39
C VAL A 45 23.22 15.04 13.95
N ASP A 46 24.09 14.92 12.95
CA ASP A 46 23.68 14.86 11.53
C ASP A 46 22.96 13.55 11.19
N ASP A 47 23.34 12.44 11.82
CA ASP A 47 22.64 11.15 11.69
C ASP A 47 21.22 11.24 12.25
N LEU A 48 21.04 11.98 13.35
CA LEU A 48 19.73 12.22 13.96
C LEU A 48 18.81 13.00 13.01
N TRP A 49 19.32 14.05 12.37
CA TRP A 49 18.54 14.83 11.39
C TRP A 49 18.21 13.99 10.14
N THR A 50 19.16 13.18 9.67
CA THR A 50 18.91 12.24 8.57
C THR A 50 17.81 11.23 8.90
N LEU A 51 17.77 10.73 10.13
CA LEU A 51 16.70 9.85 10.61
C LEU A 51 15.34 10.59 10.68
N HIS A 52 15.33 11.84 11.14
CA HIS A 52 14.13 12.67 11.18
C HIS A 52 13.56 12.91 9.77
N ASP A 53 14.40 13.24 8.81
CA ASP A 53 13.97 13.53 7.43
C ASP A 53 13.44 12.27 6.76
N PHE A 54 14.09 11.12 7.01
CA PHE A 54 13.60 9.82 6.58
C PHE A 54 12.19 9.53 7.14
N LEU A 55 11.97 9.72 8.45
CA LEU A 55 10.67 9.51 9.08
C LEU A 55 9.60 10.44 8.52
N SER A 56 9.96 11.70 8.29
CA SER A 56 9.07 12.71 7.71
C SER A 56 8.62 12.33 6.31
N ALA A 57 9.56 11.90 5.45
CA ALA A 57 9.26 11.43 4.10
C ALA A 57 8.37 10.17 4.12
N ARG A 58 8.67 9.20 5.00
CA ARG A 58 7.88 7.97 5.13
C ARG A 58 6.46 8.23 5.60
N ARG A 59 6.25 9.17 6.54
CA ARG A 59 4.90 9.58 6.98
C ARG A 59 4.07 10.07 5.80
N HIS A 60 4.62 11.00 5.02
CA HIS A 60 3.91 11.56 3.87
C HIS A 60 3.60 10.50 2.80
N ALA A 61 4.53 9.57 2.55
CA ALA A 61 4.28 8.45 1.64
C ALA A 61 3.14 7.54 2.13
N LEU A 62 3.13 7.18 3.41
CA LEU A 62 2.09 6.33 4.00
C LEU A 62 0.71 7.00 4.00
N GLU A 63 0.64 8.28 4.37
CA GLU A 63 -0.60 9.06 4.39
C GLU A 63 -1.23 9.18 2.99
N GLY A 64 -0.41 9.33 1.94
CA GLY A 64 -0.90 9.41 0.56
C GLY A 64 -1.28 8.05 -0.04
N LYS A 65 -0.58 6.98 0.34
CA LYS A 65 -0.73 5.65 -0.25
C LYS A 65 -1.95 4.89 0.26
N TYR A 66 -2.24 4.94 1.56
CA TYR A 66 -3.30 4.14 2.17
C TYR A 66 -4.66 4.86 2.14
N ASP A 67 -5.18 5.04 0.92
CA ASP A 67 -6.52 5.61 0.71
C ASP A 67 -7.59 4.52 0.59
N TYR A 68 -8.39 4.35 1.64
CA TYR A 68 -9.47 3.36 1.70
C TYR A 68 -10.79 3.84 1.07
N ARG A 69 -10.73 4.59 -0.03
CA ARG A 69 -11.91 4.92 -0.84
C ARG A 69 -12.07 3.89 -1.97
N TYR A 70 -13.22 3.24 -2.04
CA TYR A 70 -13.54 2.21 -3.04
C TYR A 70 -13.33 2.63 -4.51
N SER A 71 -13.39 3.93 -4.80
CA SER A 71 -13.14 4.50 -6.12
C SER A 71 -11.67 4.42 -6.55
N VAL A 72 -10.74 4.47 -5.61
CA VAL A 72 -9.28 4.42 -5.87
C VAL A 72 -8.63 3.12 -5.39
N LEU A 73 -9.36 2.30 -4.64
CA LEU A 73 -8.85 1.09 -3.99
C LEU A 73 -8.18 0.09 -4.97
N ILE A 74 -8.66 0.01 -6.22
CA ILE A 74 -8.03 -0.81 -7.27
C ILE A 74 -6.60 -0.33 -7.60
N PHE A 75 -6.38 0.98 -7.64
CA PHE A 75 -5.05 1.56 -7.85
C PHE A 75 -4.15 1.33 -6.63
N VAL A 76 -4.69 1.51 -5.43
CA VAL A 76 -3.96 1.23 -4.18
C VAL A 76 -3.52 -0.23 -4.13
N PHE A 77 -4.39 -1.19 -4.45
CA PHE A 77 -4.00 -2.60 -4.53
C PHE A 77 -2.94 -2.86 -5.60
N ALA A 78 -3.04 -2.24 -6.76
CA ALA A 78 -2.03 -2.40 -7.80
C ALA A 78 -0.65 -1.90 -7.35
N GLN A 79 -0.61 -0.76 -6.66
CA GLN A 79 0.61 -0.20 -6.07
C GLN A 79 1.16 -1.09 -4.95
N LEU A 80 0.31 -1.59 -4.05
CA LEU A 80 0.71 -2.50 -2.97
C LEU A 80 1.30 -3.81 -3.50
N VAL A 81 0.74 -4.33 -4.59
CA VAL A 81 1.29 -5.53 -5.27
C VAL A 81 2.61 -5.23 -5.94
N GLN A 82 2.73 -4.07 -6.60
CA GLN A 82 3.97 -3.66 -7.26
C GLN A 82 5.12 -3.47 -6.26
N GLU A 83 4.81 -2.90 -5.08
CA GLU A 83 5.78 -2.70 -4.00
C GLU A 83 6.03 -3.97 -3.16
N GLY A 84 5.29 -5.05 -3.39
CA GLY A 84 5.46 -6.33 -2.71
C GLY A 84 4.85 -6.40 -1.30
N TRP A 85 3.99 -5.45 -0.92
CA TRP A 85 3.29 -5.46 0.37
C TRP A 85 2.05 -6.37 0.36
N LEU A 86 1.51 -6.62 -0.83
CA LEU A 86 0.33 -7.45 -1.06
C LEU A 86 0.60 -8.43 -2.20
N GLU A 87 0.09 -9.65 -2.10
CA GLU A 87 0.15 -10.62 -3.18
C GLU A 87 -1.22 -10.75 -3.86
N LEU A 88 -1.23 -11.03 -5.17
CA LEU A 88 -2.48 -11.15 -5.94
C LEU A 88 -3.40 -12.25 -5.40
N HIS A 89 -2.84 -13.32 -4.83
CA HIS A 89 -3.61 -14.41 -4.24
C HIS A 89 -4.40 -13.95 -2.99
N GLU A 90 -3.94 -12.91 -2.28
CA GLU A 90 -4.63 -12.36 -1.11
C GLU A 90 -5.88 -11.56 -1.49
N LEU A 91 -6.09 -11.31 -2.78
CA LEU A 91 -7.28 -10.70 -3.36
C LEU A 91 -8.25 -11.73 -3.96
N GLU A 92 -7.95 -13.03 -3.84
CA GLU A 92 -8.84 -14.09 -4.33
C GLU A 92 -10.22 -13.99 -3.67
N GLY A 93 -11.27 -13.99 -4.49
CA GLY A 93 -12.65 -13.75 -4.08
C GLY A 93 -13.18 -12.36 -4.44
N LEU A 94 -12.33 -11.46 -4.93
CA LEU A 94 -12.77 -10.30 -5.72
C LEU A 94 -13.24 -10.73 -7.12
N ALA A 95 -14.17 -9.97 -7.69
CA ALA A 95 -14.62 -10.21 -9.05
C ALA A 95 -13.45 -10.18 -10.06
N THR A 96 -13.52 -11.05 -11.07
CA THR A 96 -12.44 -11.26 -12.05
C THR A 96 -12.08 -9.99 -12.81
N ASP A 97 -13.03 -9.08 -13.04
CA ASP A 97 -12.80 -7.78 -13.67
C ASP A 97 -11.90 -6.87 -12.79
N LYS A 98 -12.11 -6.87 -11.47
CA LYS A 98 -11.29 -6.14 -10.50
C LYS A 98 -9.88 -6.70 -10.44
N LEU A 99 -9.74 -8.03 -10.34
CA LEU A 99 -8.43 -8.70 -10.33
C LEU A 99 -7.63 -8.44 -11.61
N THR A 100 -8.31 -8.46 -12.76
CA THR A 100 -7.68 -8.16 -14.05
C THR A 100 -7.20 -6.71 -14.10
N LYS A 101 -7.97 -5.76 -13.58
CA LYS A 101 -7.56 -4.35 -13.49
C LYS A 101 -6.35 -4.17 -12.58
N VAL A 102 -6.34 -4.78 -11.39
CA VAL A 102 -5.18 -4.74 -10.48
C VAL A 102 -3.94 -5.28 -11.17
N SER A 103 -4.02 -6.48 -11.75
CA SER A 103 -2.90 -7.12 -12.45
C SER A 103 -2.39 -6.32 -13.66
N ALA A 104 -3.28 -5.65 -14.39
CA ALA A 104 -2.90 -4.79 -15.50
C ALA A 104 -2.16 -3.53 -15.01
N LEU A 105 -2.68 -2.87 -13.97
CA LEU A 105 -2.10 -1.66 -13.40
C LEU A 105 -0.74 -1.93 -12.75
N THR A 106 -0.56 -3.05 -12.06
CA THR A 106 0.73 -3.47 -11.50
C THR A 106 1.80 -3.60 -12.59
N ARG A 107 1.43 -4.02 -13.80
CA ARG A 107 2.35 -4.18 -14.94
C ARG A 107 2.63 -2.87 -15.69
N MET A 108 1.73 -1.88 -15.59
CA MET A 108 1.87 -0.61 -16.30
C MET A 108 2.80 0.38 -15.60
N GLY A 109 3.28 0.09 -14.39
CA GLY A 109 4.32 0.88 -13.72
C GLY A 109 4.00 2.37 -13.69
N CYS A 110 2.75 2.73 -13.36
CA CYS A 110 2.39 4.13 -13.23
C CYS A 110 2.97 4.65 -11.90
N HIS A 111 4.09 5.37 -11.99
CA HIS A 111 4.43 6.40 -11.01
C HIS A 111 3.26 7.40 -10.99
N PHE A 112 2.40 7.32 -9.98
CA PHE A 112 1.41 8.35 -9.63
C PHE A 112 2.01 9.31 -8.61
#